data_AF-A0ABD0XK31-F1
#
_entry.id   AF-A0ABD0XK31-F1
#
_cell.length_a   1.000
_cell.length_b   1.000
_cell.length_c   1.000
_cell.angle_alpha   90.00
_cell.angle_beta   90.00
_cell.angle_gamma   90.00
#
_symmetry.space_group_name_H-M   'P 1'
#
loop_
_entity.id
_entity.type
_entity.pdbx_description
1 polymer ?
#
loop_
_entity_poly.entity_id
_entity_poly.type
_entity_poly.pdbx_seq_one_letter_code
_entity_poly.pdbx_strand_id
1 'polypeptide(L)'
;MLRISEASKTIVVSGVPDVLTPSRMADKLIIHFQSSRSHGGDVEKVEYPTNFKGVGFVTFEKNTDAEKVITKEQIMRDKEFPQDYHLTVYKFTPDVFFYVNADLDLSMFGEDEQQREAIQNLQAVHRSVRIGPLVMPGQWRGGTVKVEGPFTALKALRQDLLQRAGGSNSHTGIVLPMVQNDF
;
A
#
# COMPACT_ATOMS: atom_id res chain seq x y z
N MET A 1 10.04 -4.15 19.83
CA MET A 1 9.99 -2.69 19.65
C MET A 1 11.19 -2.32 18.80
N LEU A 2 10.98 -1.78 17.59
CA LEU A 2 12.06 -1.33 16.69
C LEU A 2 12.86 -0.21 17.38
N ARG A 3 14.19 -0.23 17.27
CA ARG A 3 15.01 0.86 17.78
C ARG A 3 14.83 2.10 16.90
N ILE A 4 14.94 3.30 17.47
CA ILE A 4 14.84 4.55 16.69
C ILE A 4 15.90 4.60 15.57
N SER A 5 17.09 4.04 15.82
CA SER A 5 18.15 3.89 14.82
C SER A 5 17.83 2.89 13.71
N GLU A 6 16.84 2.02 13.91
CA GLU A 6 16.36 1.05 12.91
C GLU A 6 15.25 1.63 12.04
N ALA A 7 14.45 2.57 12.57
CA ALA A 7 13.31 3.13 11.87
C ALA A 7 13.65 3.67 10.46
N SER A 8 14.77 4.36 10.31
CA SER A 8 15.17 4.95 9.02
C SER A 8 15.67 3.92 7.99
N LYS A 9 16.05 2.73 8.44
CA LYS A 9 16.52 1.62 7.59
C LYS A 9 15.46 0.51 7.46
N THR A 10 14.27 0.71 8.00
CA THR A 10 13.15 -0.22 7.91
C THR A 10 12.13 0.23 6.88
N ILE A 11 11.57 -0.72 6.15
CA ILE A 11 10.40 -0.56 5.28
C ILE A 11 9.25 -1.41 5.80
N VAL A 12 8.03 -0.96 5.51
CA VAL A 12 6.81 -1.76 5.68
C VAL A 12 6.46 -2.37 4.34
N VAL A 13 6.25 -3.68 4.34
CA VAL A 13 5.90 -4.46 3.17
C VAL A 13 4.49 -4.98 3.38
N SER A 14 3.57 -4.59 2.51
CA SER A 14 2.18 -5.06 2.52
C SER A 14 1.90 -5.88 1.28
N GLY A 15 0.90 -6.75 1.33
CA GLY A 15 0.52 -7.63 0.22
C GLY A 15 1.37 -8.89 0.16
N VAL A 16 2.03 -9.22 1.27
CA VAL A 16 2.78 -10.46 1.41
C VAL A 16 1.80 -11.64 1.25
N PRO A 17 2.04 -12.56 0.30
CA PRO A 17 1.12 -13.65 0.04
C PRO A 17 1.12 -14.67 1.18
N ASP A 18 -0.05 -15.19 1.51
CA ASP A 18 -0.25 -16.22 2.53
C ASP A 18 -0.33 -17.61 1.89
N VAL A 19 0.72 -17.98 1.15
CA VAL A 19 0.78 -19.22 0.35
C VAL A 19 1.89 -20.18 0.76
N LEU A 20 2.82 -19.74 1.62
CA LEU A 20 3.88 -20.57 2.19
C LEU A 20 3.82 -20.52 3.72
N THR A 21 4.55 -21.43 4.37
CA THR A 21 4.74 -21.34 5.83
C THR A 21 5.40 -20.02 6.22
N PRO A 22 5.14 -19.48 7.42
CA PRO A 22 5.66 -18.15 7.78
C PRO A 22 7.19 -18.03 7.72
N SER A 23 7.92 -19.08 8.11
CA SER A 23 9.38 -19.13 7.99
C SER A 23 9.84 -19.10 6.53
N ARG A 24 9.19 -19.87 5.66
CA ARG A 24 9.51 -19.89 4.22
C ARG A 24 9.21 -18.54 3.58
N MET A 25 8.10 -17.90 3.94
CA MET A 25 7.75 -16.58 3.43
C MET A 25 8.73 -15.50 3.90
N ALA A 26 9.16 -15.53 5.16
CA ALA A 26 10.20 -14.64 5.67
C ALA A 26 11.51 -14.78 4.86
N ASP A 27 11.91 -16.02 4.55
CA ASP A 27 13.09 -16.27 3.71
C ASP A 27 12.92 -15.73 2.28
N LYS A 28 11.72 -15.86 1.68
CA LYS A 28 11.43 -15.27 0.35
C LYS A 28 11.49 -13.74 0.38
N LEU A 29 11.01 -13.11 1.45
CA LEU A 29 11.14 -11.66 1.63
C LEU A 29 12.60 -11.23 1.73
N ILE A 30 13.43 -11.95 2.51
CA ILE A 30 14.87 -11.69 2.58
C ILE A 30 15.50 -11.75 1.18
N ILE A 31 15.28 -12.86 0.46
CA ILE A 31 15.86 -13.06 -0.88
C ILE A 31 15.40 -11.97 -1.86
N HIS A 32 14.12 -11.60 -1.83
CA HIS A 32 13.56 -10.57 -2.70
C HIS A 32 14.23 -9.21 -2.45
N PHE A 33 14.34 -8.80 -1.18
CA PHE A 33 14.90 -7.49 -0.81
C PHE A 33 16.44 -7.46 -0.76
N GLN A 34 17.12 -8.60 -0.80
CA GLN A 34 18.57 -8.64 -1.10
C GLN A 34 18.88 -8.58 -2.59
N SER A 35 17.88 -8.80 -3.46
CA SER A 35 18.08 -8.78 -4.91
C SER A 35 18.29 -7.36 -5.44
N SER A 36 19.23 -7.19 -6.36
CA SER A 36 19.37 -5.93 -7.13
C SER A 36 18.12 -5.59 -7.94
N ARG A 37 17.28 -6.59 -8.29
CA ARG A 37 16.03 -6.39 -9.04
C ARG A 37 14.96 -5.62 -8.26
N SER A 38 15.01 -5.69 -6.92
CA SER A 38 14.13 -4.91 -6.04
C SER A 38 14.71 -3.54 -5.70
N HIS A 39 15.90 -3.21 -6.22
CA HIS A 39 16.75 -2.10 -5.78
C HIS A 39 17.16 -2.17 -4.29
N GLY A 40 17.06 -3.36 -3.71
CA GLY A 40 17.43 -3.59 -2.32
C GLY A 40 18.93 -3.77 -2.11
N GLY A 41 19.27 -4.33 -0.96
CA GLY A 41 20.63 -4.47 -0.47
C GLY A 41 20.67 -5.43 0.71
N ASP A 42 21.74 -5.40 1.50
CA ASP A 42 21.90 -6.33 2.61
C ASP A 42 20.78 -6.14 3.64
N VAL A 43 19.99 -7.19 3.83
CA VAL A 43 18.87 -7.24 4.78
C VAL A 43 19.39 -7.73 6.12
N GLU A 44 19.27 -6.90 7.15
CA GLU A 44 19.64 -7.21 8.54
C GLU A 44 18.58 -8.06 9.22
N LYS A 45 17.30 -7.77 8.99
CA LYS A 45 16.19 -8.45 9.65
C LYS A 45 14.89 -8.38 8.86
N VAL A 46 14.10 -9.45 8.93
CA VAL A 46 12.68 -9.45 8.54
C VAL A 46 11.80 -9.82 9.74
N GLU A 47 10.74 -9.04 9.96
CA GLU A 47 9.66 -9.37 10.89
C GLU A 47 8.44 -9.84 10.10
N TYR A 48 8.24 -11.15 10.04
CA TYR A 48 7.08 -11.81 9.45
C TYR A 48 6.88 -13.17 10.11
N PRO A 49 5.65 -13.58 10.48
CA PRO A 49 4.41 -12.83 10.35
C PRO A 49 4.36 -11.68 11.38
N THR A 50 3.51 -10.70 11.12
CA THR A 50 3.20 -9.64 12.08
C THR A 50 1.77 -9.83 12.60
N ASN A 51 1.33 -8.97 13.52
CA ASN A 51 -0.07 -8.95 13.96
C ASN A 51 -1.03 -8.51 12.84
N PHE A 52 -0.51 -7.99 11.72
CA PHE A 52 -1.28 -7.61 10.55
C PHE A 52 -1.05 -8.63 9.43
N LYS A 53 -2.12 -9.33 9.03
CA LYS A 53 -2.06 -10.34 7.97
C LYS A 53 -1.56 -9.70 6.66
N GLY A 54 -0.62 -10.36 6.00
CA GLY A 54 -0.04 -9.89 4.73
C GLY A 54 0.88 -8.68 4.87
N VAL A 55 1.28 -8.32 6.09
CA VAL A 55 2.24 -7.24 6.36
C VAL A 55 3.49 -7.80 7.03
N GLY A 56 4.65 -7.35 6.57
CA GLY A 56 5.96 -7.60 7.15
C GLY A 56 6.80 -6.33 7.27
N PHE A 57 7.84 -6.37 8.09
CA PHE A 57 8.83 -5.30 8.17
C PHE A 57 10.18 -5.82 7.71
N VAL A 58 10.87 -5.05 6.87
CA VAL A 58 12.20 -5.42 6.36
C VAL A 58 13.17 -4.31 6.76
N THR A 59 14.22 -4.68 7.47
CA THR A 59 15.25 -3.76 7.97
C THR A 59 16.54 -4.05 7.21
N PHE A 60 17.04 -3.04 6.52
CA PHE A 60 18.30 -3.09 5.77
C PHE A 60 19.46 -2.70 6.66
N GLU A 61 20.67 -3.11 6.30
CA GLU A 61 21.89 -2.62 6.95
C GLU A 61 22.12 -1.14 6.64
N LYS A 62 21.76 -0.69 5.43
CA LYS A 62 21.93 0.70 4.97
C LYS A 62 20.59 1.37 4.71
N ASN A 63 20.42 2.57 5.25
CA ASN A 63 19.25 3.42 4.98
C ASN A 63 19.04 3.67 3.48
N THR A 64 20.12 3.88 2.72
CA THR A 64 20.04 4.12 1.28
C THR A 64 19.34 3.02 0.50
N ASP A 65 19.39 1.77 0.97
CA ASP A 65 18.75 0.66 0.28
C ASP A 65 17.26 0.61 0.61
N ALA A 66 16.86 0.95 1.83
CA ALA A 66 15.46 1.19 2.20
C ALA A 66 14.83 2.29 1.32
N GLU A 67 15.55 3.39 1.06
CA GLU A 67 15.05 4.49 0.24
C GLU A 67 14.88 4.12 -1.23
N LYS A 68 15.83 3.38 -1.82
CA LYS A 68 15.77 2.96 -3.22
C LYS A 68 14.66 1.94 -3.51
N VAL A 69 14.39 1.03 -2.57
CA VAL A 69 13.36 -0.01 -2.75
C VAL A 69 11.97 0.60 -2.91
N ILE A 70 11.68 1.70 -2.20
CA ILE A 70 10.38 2.38 -2.25
C ILE A 70 10.12 3.00 -3.62
N THR A 71 11.16 3.39 -4.36
CA THR A 71 11.00 4.01 -5.68
C THR A 71 10.76 3.00 -6.80
N LYS A 72 10.74 1.70 -6.48
CA LYS A 72 10.65 0.61 -7.45
C LYS A 72 9.39 -0.22 -7.21
N GLU A 73 8.70 -0.55 -8.29
CA GLU A 73 7.62 -1.52 -8.24
C GLU A 73 8.15 -2.88 -7.76
N GLN A 74 7.51 -3.43 -6.73
CA GLN A 74 7.93 -4.67 -6.08
C GLN A 74 7.04 -5.82 -6.53
N ILE A 75 7.59 -6.70 -7.35
CA ILE A 75 6.88 -7.90 -7.82
C ILE A 75 7.68 -9.13 -7.39
N MET A 76 7.11 -9.91 -6.48
CA MET A 76 7.66 -11.18 -6.03
C MET A 76 7.34 -12.28 -7.04
N ARG A 77 8.38 -12.97 -7.48
CA ARG A 77 8.31 -14.11 -8.40
C ARG A 77 9.06 -15.27 -7.80
N ASP A 78 8.38 -16.40 -7.66
CA ASP A 78 9.00 -17.64 -7.20
C ASP A 78 8.25 -18.84 -7.79
N LYS A 79 8.96 -19.95 -8.03
CA LYS A 79 8.38 -21.19 -8.54
C LYS A 79 7.38 -21.85 -7.58
N GLU A 80 7.51 -21.55 -6.29
CA GLU A 80 6.58 -22.04 -5.26
C GLU A 80 5.32 -21.17 -5.17
N PHE A 81 5.28 -20.02 -5.86
CA PHE A 81 4.11 -19.16 -5.93
C PHE A 81 3.19 -19.57 -7.08
N PRO A 82 1.87 -19.58 -6.87
CA PRO A 82 0.92 -19.87 -7.95
C PRO A 82 0.84 -18.77 -9.01
N GLN A 83 1.32 -17.56 -8.69
CA GLN A 83 1.33 -16.39 -9.57
C GLN A 83 2.33 -15.33 -9.09
N ASP A 84 2.52 -14.29 -9.89
CA ASP A 84 3.25 -13.09 -9.47
C ASP A 84 2.45 -12.31 -8.40
N TYR A 85 3.14 -11.83 -7.37
CA TYR A 85 2.55 -11.02 -6.30
C TYR A 85 3.13 -9.62 -6.27
N HIS A 86 2.28 -8.61 -6.38
CA HIS A 86 2.67 -7.22 -6.22
C HIS A 86 2.68 -6.85 -4.73
N LEU A 87 3.84 -6.40 -4.25
CA LEU A 87 4.00 -5.87 -2.90
C LEU A 87 3.87 -4.34 -2.94
N THR A 88 3.33 -3.78 -1.88
CA THR A 88 3.38 -2.33 -1.66
C THR A 88 4.33 -2.04 -0.51
N VAL A 89 5.32 -1.19 -0.77
CA VAL A 89 6.40 -0.87 0.16
C VAL A 89 6.34 0.59 0.56
N TYR A 90 6.49 0.84 1.86
CA TYR A 90 6.46 2.17 2.44
C TYR A 90 7.66 2.40 3.35
N LYS A 91 8.12 3.65 3.45
CA LYS A 91 9.08 4.05 4.48
C LYS A 91 8.48 3.75 5.85
N PHE A 92 9.23 3.10 6.72
CA PHE A 92 8.82 2.99 8.11
C PHE A 92 8.88 4.37 8.74
N THR A 93 7.73 4.92 9.11
CA THR A 93 7.65 6.05 10.02
C THR A 93 7.18 5.53 11.38
N PRO A 94 7.57 6.15 12.50
CA PRO A 94 6.97 5.85 13.79
C PRO A 94 5.43 5.97 13.77
N ASP A 95 4.83 6.72 12.86
CA ASP A 95 3.38 6.78 12.68
C ASP A 95 2.76 5.50 12.07
N VAL A 96 3.57 4.54 11.61
CA VAL A 96 3.11 3.24 11.09
C VAL A 96 2.65 2.30 12.22
N PHE A 97 2.73 2.70 13.50
CA PHE A 97 2.13 1.95 14.61
C PHE A 97 0.59 1.82 14.53
N PHE A 98 -0.06 2.53 13.60
CA PHE A 98 -1.48 2.35 13.29
C PHE A 98 -1.66 1.93 11.83
N TYR A 99 -1.06 0.83 11.40
CA TYR A 99 -1.54 0.17 10.18
C TYR A 99 -2.99 -0.25 10.45
N VAL A 100 -3.93 0.34 9.71
CA VAL A 100 -5.36 0.18 9.94
C VAL A 100 -6.00 -0.40 8.70
N ASN A 101 -7.01 -1.23 8.91
CA ASN A 101 -7.98 -1.57 7.89
C ASN A 101 -9.28 -0.82 8.19
N ALA A 102 -9.98 -0.40 7.15
CA ALA A 102 -11.29 0.20 7.25
C ALA A 102 -12.13 -0.20 6.04
N ASP A 103 -13.44 -0.19 6.23
CA ASP A 103 -14.39 -0.34 5.16
C ASP A 103 -14.80 1.06 4.69
N LEU A 104 -14.61 1.33 3.41
CA LEU A 104 -14.95 2.58 2.75
C LEU A 104 -16.26 2.39 1.98
N ASP A 105 -17.31 3.04 2.45
CA ASP A 105 -18.59 3.13 1.75
C ASP A 105 -18.50 4.20 0.64
N LEU A 106 -18.72 3.76 -0.60
CA LEU A 106 -18.70 4.53 -1.82
C LEU A 106 -20.10 4.81 -2.36
N SER A 107 -21.17 4.40 -1.66
CA SER A 107 -22.56 4.60 -2.10
C SER A 107 -22.90 6.08 -2.37
N MET A 108 -22.13 7.00 -1.81
CA MET A 108 -22.21 8.44 -2.05
C MET A 108 -21.73 8.90 -3.44
N PHE A 109 -20.99 8.06 -4.18
CA PHE A 109 -20.41 8.40 -5.49
C PHE A 109 -21.28 7.99 -6.69
N GLY A 110 -22.55 7.64 -6.47
CA GLY A 110 -23.49 7.29 -7.54
C GLY A 110 -23.50 5.81 -7.90
N GLU A 111 -23.79 5.49 -9.15
CA GLU A 111 -23.89 4.10 -9.65
C GLU A 111 -22.51 3.42 -9.77
N ASP A 112 -22.52 2.11 -10.03
CA ASP A 112 -21.32 1.26 -10.07
C ASP A 112 -20.18 1.81 -10.96
N GLU A 113 -20.50 2.46 -12.08
CA GLU A 113 -19.49 3.01 -13.01
C GLU A 113 -18.74 4.20 -12.40
N GLN A 114 -19.46 5.15 -11.80
CA GLN A 114 -18.86 6.31 -11.15
C GLN A 114 -18.06 5.90 -9.91
N GLN A 115 -18.52 4.88 -9.18
CA GLN A 115 -17.78 4.34 -8.06
C GLN A 115 -16.48 3.64 -8.50
N ARG A 116 -16.46 2.95 -9.66
CA ARG A 116 -15.23 2.37 -10.25
C ARG A 116 -14.22 3.43 -10.62
N GLU A 117 -14.67 4.51 -11.27
CA GLU A 117 -13.81 5.64 -11.62
C GLU A 117 -13.23 6.30 -10.35
N ALA A 118 -14.05 6.45 -9.29
CA ALA A 118 -13.58 6.94 -8.00
C ALA A 118 -12.50 6.04 -7.41
N ILE A 119 -12.66 4.71 -7.44
CA ILE A 119 -11.65 3.76 -6.95
C ILE A 119 -10.33 3.93 -7.71
N GLN A 120 -10.37 4.00 -9.05
CA GLN A 120 -9.15 4.16 -9.86
C GLN A 120 -8.43 5.48 -9.54
N ASN A 121 -9.19 6.57 -9.41
CA ASN A 121 -8.63 7.87 -9.04
C ASN A 121 -8.02 7.84 -7.63
N LEU A 122 -8.71 7.25 -6.66
CA LEU A 122 -8.21 7.13 -5.29
C LEU A 122 -6.95 6.25 -5.22
N GLN A 123 -6.88 5.17 -6.00
CA GLN A 123 -5.67 4.33 -6.12
C GLN A 123 -4.49 5.11 -6.73
N ALA A 124 -4.76 5.97 -7.71
CA ALA A 124 -3.73 6.80 -8.34
C ALA A 124 -3.19 7.88 -7.40
N VAL A 125 -4.06 8.52 -6.62
CA VAL A 125 -3.74 9.63 -5.71
C VAL A 125 -3.15 9.11 -4.40
N HIS A 126 -3.77 8.11 -3.78
CA HIS A 126 -3.37 7.57 -2.49
C HIS A 126 -2.59 6.27 -2.64
N ARG A 127 -1.43 6.34 -3.30
CA ARG A 127 -0.55 5.17 -3.50
C ARG A 127 -0.06 4.53 -2.19
N SER A 128 -0.18 5.26 -1.08
CA SER A 128 0.11 4.78 0.28
C SER A 128 -1.03 3.99 0.93
N VAL A 129 -2.17 3.84 0.25
CA VAL A 129 -3.32 3.06 0.70
C VAL A 129 -3.62 1.98 -0.33
N ARG A 130 -3.75 0.73 0.12
CA ARG A 130 -4.32 -0.31 -0.74
C ARG A 130 -5.83 -0.21 -0.67
N ILE A 131 -6.43 0.05 -1.82
CA ILE A 131 -7.87 0.06 -2.02
C ILE A 131 -8.17 -1.15 -2.89
N GLY A 132 -8.77 -2.19 -2.33
CA GLY A 132 -9.04 -3.44 -3.03
C GLY A 132 -10.54 -3.73 -3.09
N PRO A 133 -11.08 -4.18 -4.24
CA PRO A 133 -12.33 -4.93 -4.24
C PRO A 133 -12.05 -6.27 -3.56
N LEU A 134 -12.74 -6.57 -2.46
CA LEU A 134 -12.69 -7.91 -1.83
C LEU A 134 -13.39 -8.99 -2.68
N VAL A 135 -13.98 -8.61 -3.81
CA VAL A 135 -14.74 -9.49 -4.67
C VAL A 135 -13.97 -9.70 -5.97
N MET A 136 -13.96 -10.95 -6.46
CA MET A 136 -13.32 -11.35 -7.71
C MET A 136 -13.60 -10.35 -8.85
N PRO A 137 -12.69 -10.19 -9.82
CA PRO A 137 -12.94 -9.40 -11.03
C PRO A 137 -14.30 -9.79 -11.65
N GLY A 138 -15.21 -8.82 -11.79
CA GLY A 138 -16.56 -9.03 -12.33
C GLY A 138 -17.68 -9.30 -11.32
N GLN A 139 -17.40 -9.30 -10.01
CA GLN A 139 -18.39 -9.68 -8.99
C GLN A 139 -18.70 -8.58 -7.95
N TRP A 140 -17.98 -7.45 -8.00
CA TRP A 140 -18.27 -6.27 -7.18
C TRP A 140 -19.53 -5.54 -7.69
N ARG A 141 -20.53 -5.36 -6.81
CA ARG A 141 -21.83 -4.73 -7.06
C ARG A 141 -21.99 -3.40 -6.32
N GLY A 142 -20.95 -2.57 -6.36
CA GLY A 142 -20.99 -1.28 -5.68
C GLY A 142 -20.96 -1.37 -4.14
N GLY A 143 -20.96 -0.21 -3.50
CA GLY A 143 -21.23 -0.09 -2.06
C GLY A 143 -19.97 0.08 -1.22
N THR A 144 -19.30 -1.00 -0.84
CA THR A 144 -18.17 -0.92 0.11
C THR A 144 -16.89 -1.53 -0.45
N VAL A 145 -15.75 -0.87 -0.23
CA VAL A 145 -14.40 -1.39 -0.53
C VAL A 145 -13.54 -1.41 0.72
N LYS A 146 -12.64 -2.39 0.82
CA LYS A 146 -11.68 -2.42 1.94
C LYS A 146 -10.49 -1.55 1.59
N VAL A 147 -10.13 -0.68 2.53
CA VAL A 147 -8.93 0.13 2.47
C VAL A 147 -7.98 -0.25 3.60
N GLU A 148 -6.70 -0.31 3.30
CA GLU A 148 -5.67 -0.62 4.30
C GLU A 148 -4.40 0.20 4.06
N GLY A 149 -3.73 0.56 5.15
CA GLY A 149 -2.51 1.36 5.08
C GLY A 149 -2.18 2.04 6.42
N PRO A 150 -1.14 2.87 6.45
CA PRO A 150 -0.82 3.69 7.61
C PRO A 150 -1.98 4.63 7.97
N PHE A 151 -2.25 4.83 9.26
CA PHE A 151 -3.34 5.71 9.73
C PHE A 151 -3.22 7.14 9.18
N THR A 152 -2.02 7.68 9.02
CA THR A 152 -1.81 8.98 8.38
C THR A 152 -2.29 9.01 6.93
N ALA A 153 -2.03 7.94 6.17
CA ALA A 153 -2.51 7.78 4.81
C ALA A 153 -4.03 7.61 4.75
N LEU A 154 -4.63 6.79 5.65
CA LEU A 154 -6.09 6.67 5.73
C LEU A 154 -6.77 7.96 6.21
N LYS A 155 -6.10 8.74 7.08
CA LYS A 155 -6.58 10.05 7.52
C LYS A 155 -6.57 11.05 6.35
N ALA A 156 -5.52 11.06 5.54
CA ALA A 156 -5.44 11.87 4.32
C ALA A 156 -6.52 11.45 3.29
N LEU A 157 -6.69 10.14 3.07
CA LEU A 157 -7.77 9.59 2.24
C LEU A 157 -9.15 10.07 2.75
N ARG A 158 -9.41 9.96 4.06
CA ARG A 158 -10.66 10.44 4.65
C ARG A 158 -10.89 11.94 4.43
N GLN A 159 -9.85 12.77 4.56
CA GLN A 159 -9.96 14.21 4.35
C GLN A 159 -10.30 14.55 2.89
N ASP A 160 -9.64 13.89 1.93
CA ASP A 160 -9.93 14.02 0.49
C ASP A 160 -11.37 13.60 0.17
N LEU A 161 -11.82 12.46 0.72
CA LEU A 161 -13.20 12.00 0.56
C LEU A 161 -14.23 12.98 1.12
N LEU A 162 -13.98 13.57 2.29
CA LEU A 162 -14.88 14.58 2.88
C LEU A 162 -14.94 15.86 2.04
N GLN A 163 -13.84 16.27 1.40
CA GLN A 163 -13.85 17.41 0.48
C GLN A 163 -14.68 17.12 -0.77
N ARG A 164 -14.55 15.92 -1.34
CA ARG A 164 -15.34 15.48 -2.50
C ARG A 164 -16.83 15.34 -2.16
N ALA A 165 -17.15 14.91 -0.94
CA ALA A 165 -18.51 14.80 -0.42
C ALA A 165 -19.16 16.17 -0.19
N GLY A 166 -18.41 17.10 0.41
CA GLY A 166 -18.88 18.44 0.75
C GLY A 166 -19.05 19.37 -0.45
N GLY A 167 -18.48 19.02 -1.61
CA GLY A 167 -18.63 19.76 -2.87
C GLY A 167 -19.96 19.54 -3.60
N SER A 168 -20.81 18.60 -3.16
CA SER A 168 -22.08 18.28 -3.85
C SER A 168 -23.23 19.24 -3.53
N ASN A 169 -22.92 20.51 -3.26
CA ASN A 169 -23.93 21.55 -3.07
C ASN A 169 -23.57 22.85 -3.81
N SER A 170 -23.18 22.76 -5.08
CA SER A 170 -23.42 23.82 -6.07
C SER A 170 -23.11 23.31 -7.47
N HIS A 171 -24.02 23.60 -8.41
CA HIS A 171 -23.81 23.45 -9.84
C HIS A 171 -22.50 24.12 -10.33
N THR A 172 -22.05 23.66 -11.49
CA THR A 172 -20.98 24.18 -12.38
C THR A 172 -19.58 23.61 -12.18
N GLY A 173 -19.01 23.18 -13.33
CA GLY A 173 -17.75 22.47 -13.43
C GLY A 173 -16.57 23.24 -12.87
N ILE A 174 -15.62 22.49 -12.32
CA ILE A 174 -14.28 22.97 -12.05
C ILE A 174 -13.32 21.94 -12.64
N VAL A 175 -12.79 22.29 -13.81
CA VAL A 175 -11.50 21.82 -14.28
C VAL A 175 -10.43 22.47 -13.39
N LEU A 176 -9.37 21.73 -13.05
CA LEU A 176 -7.94 22.13 -12.97
C LEU A 176 -7.22 21.63 -11.70
N PRO A 177 -5.86 21.52 -11.70
CA PRO A 177 -4.92 21.64 -12.83
C PRO A 177 -3.99 20.41 -12.99
N MET A 178 -3.47 20.28 -14.21
CA MET A 178 -2.14 19.68 -14.43
C MET A 178 -1.12 20.42 -13.56
N VAL A 179 -0.41 19.71 -12.69
CA VAL A 179 0.86 20.21 -12.15
C VAL A 179 1.98 19.51 -12.90
N GLN A 180 2.43 20.23 -13.92
CA GLN A 180 3.74 20.08 -14.50
C GLN A 180 4.69 20.82 -13.56
N ASN A 181 5.73 20.16 -13.05
CA ASN A 181 6.87 20.85 -12.45
C ASN A 181 8.14 20.13 -12.90
N ASP A 182 8.76 20.74 -13.91
CA ASP A 182 10.19 20.72 -14.11
C ASP A 182 10.88 21.36 -12.89
N PHE A 183 11.84 20.65 -12.31
CA PHE A 183 13.16 21.07 -11.80
C PHE A 183 13.74 19.94 -10.93
#